data_AF-A0AAD9YB70-F1
#
_entry.id   AF-A0AAD9YB70-F1
#
_cell.length_a   1.000
_cell.length_b   1.000
_cell.length_c   1.000
_cell.angle_alpha   90.00
_cell.angle_beta   90.00
_cell.angle_gamma   90.00
#
_symmetry.space_group_name_H-M   'P 1'
#
loop_
_entity.id
_entity.type
_entity.pdbx_description
1 polymer ?
#
loop_
_entity_poly.entity_id
_entity_poly.type
_entity_poly.pdbx_seq_one_letter_code
_entity_poly.pdbx_strand_id
1 'polypeptide(L)'
;MNILEPIDSTQPNAESEGPEGNVPDDGQTGSSSGAIGSSAAAAKPKVSFKTGDDVAFKRKNDNPLSPEPPYWWIKGEVAAVVVGGKIRRYKCVQYSLHGGRQEYKTSASDMMRIPSETEELEILEAGAMVLGLYPATKTFLAADVVVTDLERNMVSLNFHGEKDSNYAHEVERRFVPPYRP
;
A
#
# COMPACT_ATOMS: atom_id res chain seq x y z
N MET A 1 -32.02 31.74 39.14
CA MET A 1 -33.18 31.15 39.83
C MET A 1 -34.31 31.04 38.83
N ASN A 2 -35.06 29.94 38.92
CA ASN A 2 -36.31 29.60 38.21
C ASN A 2 -36.19 28.99 36.80
N ILE A 3 -36.87 27.90 36.41
CA ILE A 3 -37.45 26.73 37.08
C ILE A 3 -37.37 25.57 36.04
N LEU A 4 -37.23 24.32 36.50
CA LEU A 4 -37.54 23.09 35.75
C LEU A 4 -39.04 23.04 35.35
N GLU A 5 -39.39 22.40 34.23
CA GLU A 5 -40.16 21.14 34.22
C GLU A 5 -40.36 20.53 32.80
N PRO A 6 -40.58 19.20 32.69
CA PRO A 6 -40.62 18.41 31.45
C PRO A 6 -42.06 18.05 31.01
N ILE A 7 -42.25 17.64 29.75
CA ILE A 7 -43.44 16.88 29.33
C ILE A 7 -43.06 15.69 28.43
N ASP A 8 -43.42 14.51 28.93
CA ASP A 8 -43.56 13.22 28.28
C ASP A 8 -44.81 13.23 27.38
N SER A 9 -44.78 12.57 26.23
CA SER A 9 -45.98 11.96 25.64
C SER A 9 -45.63 10.91 24.59
N THR A 10 -46.09 9.70 24.85
CA THR A 10 -45.91 8.46 24.12
C THR A 10 -47.14 8.15 23.24
N GLN A 11 -46.89 7.73 21.98
CA GLN A 11 -47.70 6.85 21.06
C GLN A 11 -49.11 7.28 20.57
N PRO A 12 -49.77 6.57 19.59
CA PRO A 12 -49.34 5.43 18.73
C PRO A 12 -49.71 5.51 17.22
N ASN A 13 -49.16 4.54 16.46
CA ASN A 13 -49.69 3.73 15.35
C ASN A 13 -50.73 4.29 14.35
N ALA A 14 -50.43 4.13 13.05
CA ALA A 14 -51.45 3.97 12.01
C ALA A 14 -50.93 3.00 10.93
N GLU A 15 -51.33 1.74 11.08
CA GLU A 15 -51.47 0.76 10.01
C GLU A 15 -52.43 1.28 8.92
N SER A 16 -52.12 0.99 7.66
CA SER A 16 -53.14 0.92 6.61
C SER A 16 -52.73 -0.19 5.65
N GLU A 17 -53.45 -1.30 5.74
CA GLU A 17 -53.43 -2.41 4.82
C GLU A 17 -54.32 -2.15 3.58
N GLY A 18 -53.87 -2.66 2.44
CA GLY A 18 -54.71 -3.32 1.42
C GLY A 18 -54.92 -2.60 0.08
N PRO A 19 -55.28 -3.31 -1.02
CA PRO A 19 -55.11 -4.75 -1.30
C PRO A 19 -54.60 -5.10 -2.72
N GLU A 20 -54.46 -6.42 -2.94
CA GLU A 20 -54.21 -7.26 -4.13
C GLU A 20 -54.81 -6.76 -5.47
N GLY A 21 -54.37 -7.12 -6.68
CA GLY A 21 -53.43 -8.12 -7.20
C GLY A 21 -53.66 -8.25 -8.73
N ASN A 22 -52.68 -8.76 -9.49
CA ASN A 22 -52.88 -9.69 -10.63
C ASN A 22 -51.54 -10.06 -11.31
N VAL A 23 -51.35 -11.37 -11.50
CA VAL A 23 -50.40 -12.08 -12.39
C VAL A 23 -51.25 -12.81 -13.46
N PRO A 24 -50.72 -13.47 -14.53
CA PRO A 24 -49.34 -13.66 -15.03
C PRO A 24 -49.22 -13.39 -16.57
N ASP A 25 -48.04 -13.59 -17.19
CA ASP A 25 -47.82 -14.60 -18.27
C ASP A 25 -46.54 -14.37 -19.14
N ASP A 26 -45.88 -15.51 -19.40
CA ASP A 26 -44.94 -15.90 -20.46
C ASP A 26 -43.60 -15.17 -20.81
N GLY A 27 -42.52 -15.95 -20.70
CA GLY A 27 -41.92 -16.52 -21.92
C GLY A 27 -40.71 -15.85 -22.59
N GLN A 28 -39.51 -16.35 -22.24
CA GLN A 28 -38.36 -16.66 -23.12
C GLN A 28 -37.52 -15.57 -23.85
N THR A 29 -36.22 -15.64 -23.53
CA THR A 29 -35.03 -15.67 -24.40
C THR A 29 -34.66 -14.48 -25.30
N GLY A 30 -33.36 -14.16 -25.31
CA GLY A 30 -32.72 -13.51 -26.46
C GLY A 30 -31.70 -12.43 -26.12
N SER A 31 -30.43 -12.83 -25.99
CA SER A 31 -29.25 -11.98 -26.05
C SER A 31 -29.26 -10.99 -27.22
N SER A 32 -28.82 -9.74 -26.99
CA SER A 32 -27.77 -9.16 -27.81
C SER A 32 -27.14 -7.90 -27.18
N SER A 33 -25.83 -7.99 -27.02
CA SER A 33 -24.85 -6.95 -27.38
C SER A 33 -25.03 -5.54 -26.81
N GLY A 34 -24.43 -5.35 -25.65
CA GLY A 34 -23.98 -4.05 -25.15
C GLY A 34 -22.65 -4.19 -24.42
N ALA A 35 -21.69 -4.93 -25.00
CA ALA A 35 -20.32 -5.01 -24.49
C ALA A 35 -19.60 -3.67 -24.74
N ILE A 36 -19.87 -2.69 -23.89
CA ILE A 36 -19.09 -1.46 -23.81
C ILE A 36 -17.99 -1.72 -22.78
N GLY A 37 -16.86 -2.21 -23.28
CA GLY A 37 -15.54 -2.03 -22.71
C GLY A 37 -15.42 -2.21 -21.20
N SER A 38 -15.65 -3.44 -20.71
CA SER A 38 -14.93 -3.87 -19.51
C SER A 38 -13.46 -3.94 -19.90
N SER A 39 -12.73 -2.83 -19.67
CA SER A 39 -11.29 -2.88 -19.54
C SER A 39 -11.01 -3.95 -18.50
N ALA A 40 -10.65 -5.14 -18.96
CA ALA A 40 -10.04 -6.16 -18.15
C ALA A 40 -8.68 -5.60 -17.71
N ALA A 41 -8.71 -4.67 -16.76
CA ALA A 41 -7.58 -4.40 -15.91
C ALA A 41 -7.29 -5.76 -15.29
N ALA A 42 -6.27 -6.45 -15.81
CA ALA A 42 -5.76 -7.69 -15.26
C ALA A 42 -5.75 -7.52 -13.75
N ALA A 43 -6.61 -8.26 -13.06
CA ALA A 43 -6.86 -8.04 -11.64
C ALA A 43 -5.54 -8.26 -10.93
N LYS A 44 -4.85 -7.15 -10.61
CA LYS A 44 -3.56 -7.22 -9.91
C LYS A 44 -3.79 -8.08 -8.68
N PRO A 45 -2.97 -9.13 -8.47
CA PRO A 45 -3.17 -10.03 -7.35
C PRO A 45 -3.25 -9.20 -6.08
N LYS A 46 -4.28 -9.48 -5.26
CA LYS A 46 -4.54 -8.70 -4.07
C LYS A 46 -3.42 -8.97 -3.07
N VAL A 47 -2.46 -8.05 -2.99
CA VAL A 47 -1.32 -8.15 -2.08
C VAL A 47 -1.82 -8.12 -0.63
N SER A 48 -1.35 -9.07 0.18
CA SER A 48 -1.61 -9.12 1.61
C SER A 48 -0.35 -9.48 2.38
N PHE A 49 -0.18 -8.89 3.55
CA PHE A 49 0.98 -9.09 4.41
C PHE A 49 0.60 -9.84 5.69
N LYS A 50 1.58 -10.52 6.30
CA LYS A 50 1.48 -11.17 7.61
C LYS A 50 2.41 -10.50 8.63
N THR A 51 2.12 -10.68 9.91
CA THR A 51 3.04 -10.25 10.98
C THR A 51 4.41 -10.88 10.78
N GLY A 52 5.46 -10.09 10.95
CA GLY A 52 6.86 -10.49 10.72
C GLY A 52 7.35 -10.30 9.28
N ASP A 53 6.50 -9.90 8.33
CA ASP A 53 6.97 -9.60 6.97
C ASP A 53 7.85 -8.34 6.96
N ASP A 54 9.04 -8.45 6.38
CA ASP A 54 9.85 -7.31 5.96
C ASP A 54 9.13 -6.57 4.82
N VAL A 55 9.00 -5.25 4.96
CA VAL A 55 8.26 -4.41 4.01
C VAL A 55 8.95 -3.08 3.78
N ALA A 56 8.81 -2.56 2.55
CA ALA A 56 8.95 -1.15 2.27
C ALA A 56 7.56 -0.51 2.34
N PHE A 57 7.39 0.62 3.02
CA PHE A 57 6.10 1.30 3.10
C PHE A 57 6.22 2.82 3.03
N LYS A 58 5.21 3.50 2.50
CA LYS A 58 5.20 4.97 2.46
C LYS A 58 4.95 5.52 3.87
N ARG A 59 5.82 6.44 4.30
CA ARG A 59 5.64 7.27 5.49
C ARG A 59 5.25 8.68 5.07
N LYS A 60 4.28 9.28 5.76
CA LYS A 60 3.97 10.70 5.59
C LYS A 60 5.13 11.55 6.13
N ASN A 61 5.51 12.58 5.41
CA ASN A 61 6.38 13.60 5.93
C ASN A 61 5.61 14.45 6.96
N ASP A 62 6.06 14.45 8.22
CA ASP A 62 5.42 15.18 9.31
C ASP A 62 5.69 16.69 9.24
N ASN A 63 6.67 17.11 8.41
CA ASN A 63 6.95 18.53 8.16
C ASN A 63 6.39 18.98 6.80
N PRO A 64 5.23 19.67 6.76
CA PRO A 64 4.60 20.13 5.52
C PRO A 64 5.37 21.27 4.83
N LEU A 65 6.35 21.88 5.50
CA LEU A 65 7.18 22.96 4.94
C LEU A 65 8.53 22.46 4.41
N SER A 66 8.81 21.15 4.52
CA SER A 66 10.04 20.58 4.00
C SER A 66 10.03 20.57 2.47
N PRO A 67 11.14 20.90 1.79
CA PRO A 67 11.27 20.69 0.34
C PRO A 67 11.28 19.20 -0.05
N GLU A 68 11.40 18.30 0.93
CA GLU A 68 11.31 16.85 0.76
C GLU A 68 9.93 16.39 0.30
N PRO A 69 9.82 15.29 -0.45
CA PRO A 69 8.54 14.78 -0.92
C PRO A 69 7.57 14.50 0.25
N PRO A 70 6.25 14.68 0.02
CA PRO A 70 5.23 14.54 1.07
C PRO A 70 5.15 13.12 1.63
N TYR A 71 5.66 12.15 0.87
CA TYR A 71 5.79 10.76 1.26
C TYR A 71 7.14 10.23 0.81
N TRP A 72 7.71 9.34 1.61
CA TRP A 72 8.92 8.61 1.25
C TRP A 72 8.83 7.16 1.72
N TRP A 73 9.55 6.29 1.02
CA TRP A 73 9.53 4.85 1.26
C TRP A 73 10.52 4.47 2.36
N ILE A 74 10.07 3.69 3.34
CA ILE A 74 10.91 3.23 4.46
C ILE A 74 10.88 1.73 4.65
N LYS A 75 12.01 1.18 5.11
CA LYS A 75 12.11 -0.21 5.54
C LYS A 75 11.52 -0.37 6.94
N GLY A 76 10.71 -1.40 7.12
CA GLY A 76 10.31 -1.89 8.43
C GLY A 76 9.67 -3.26 8.37
N GLU A 77 8.96 -3.61 9.43
CA GLU A 77 8.35 -4.92 9.62
C GLU A 77 6.86 -4.77 9.94
N VAL A 78 6.03 -5.69 9.46
CA VAL A 78 4.61 -5.75 9.84
C VAL A 78 4.49 -6.27 11.28
N ALA A 79 4.08 -5.40 12.20
CA ALA A 79 3.86 -5.77 13.60
C ALA A 79 2.46 -6.37 13.83
N ALA A 80 1.43 -5.88 13.12
CA ALA A 80 0.09 -6.41 13.24
C ALA A 80 -0.75 -6.19 11.99
N VAL A 81 -1.62 -7.16 11.70
CA VAL A 81 -2.71 -7.02 10.73
C VAL A 81 -3.96 -6.55 11.47
N VAL A 82 -4.42 -5.34 11.17
CA VAL A 82 -5.60 -4.73 11.78
C VAL A 82 -6.78 -4.89 10.83
N VAL A 83 -7.75 -5.72 11.21
CA VAL A 83 -8.98 -5.91 10.44
C VAL A 83 -9.96 -4.79 10.80
N GLY A 84 -9.94 -3.70 10.01
CA GLY A 84 -10.84 -2.56 10.17
C GLY A 84 -12.01 -2.61 9.19
N GLY A 85 -13.04 -3.41 9.50
CA GLY A 85 -14.22 -3.55 8.63
C GLY A 85 -13.89 -4.23 7.29
N LYS A 86 -14.30 -3.62 6.16
CA LYS A 86 -14.12 -4.19 4.81
C LYS A 86 -12.67 -4.08 4.27
N ILE A 87 -11.83 -3.27 4.92
CA ILE A 87 -10.46 -2.96 4.46
C ILE A 87 -9.44 -3.41 5.50
N ARG A 88 -8.46 -4.20 5.07
CA ARG A 88 -7.32 -4.56 5.91
C ARG A 88 -6.39 -3.35 6.05
N ARG A 89 -6.01 -3.03 7.28
CA ARG A 89 -4.94 -2.09 7.59
C ARG A 89 -3.79 -2.81 8.27
N TYR A 90 -2.61 -2.21 8.21
CA TYR A 90 -1.40 -2.78 8.78
C TYR A 90 -0.80 -1.80 9.77
N LYS A 91 -0.27 -2.34 10.87
CA LYS A 91 0.65 -1.63 11.74
C LYS A 91 2.06 -2.10 11.39
N CYS A 92 2.90 -1.19 10.93
CA CYS A 92 4.30 -1.42 10.61
C CYS A 92 5.20 -0.76 11.65
N VAL A 93 6.33 -1.37 11.94
CA VAL A 93 7.35 -0.84 12.84
C VAL A 93 8.62 -0.58 12.06
N GLN A 94 9.18 0.61 12.22
CA GLN A 94 10.54 0.93 11.78
C GLN A 94 11.46 0.92 13.00
N TYR A 95 12.51 0.11 12.95
CA TYR A 95 13.55 0.09 13.98
C TYR A 95 14.64 1.11 13.63
N SER A 96 15.00 1.96 14.59
CA SER A 96 16.10 2.92 14.47
C SER A 96 17.44 2.21 14.64
N LEU A 97 18.46 2.70 13.95
CA LEU A 97 19.85 2.21 14.09
C LEU A 97 20.43 2.49 15.48
N HIS A 98 19.96 3.54 16.15
CA HIS A 98 20.46 3.98 17.47
C HIS A 98 19.60 3.46 18.64
N GLY A 99 18.76 2.46 18.38
CA GLY A 99 17.78 1.99 19.35
C GLY A 99 16.47 2.79 19.28
N GLY A 100 15.38 2.09 19.62
CA GLY A 100 14.03 2.62 19.52
C GLY A 100 13.28 2.10 18.29
N ARG A 101 11.95 2.26 18.33
CA ARG A 101 11.04 1.83 17.27
C ARG A 101 9.92 2.84 17.09
N GLN A 102 9.50 3.06 15.85
CA GLN A 102 8.36 3.90 15.54
C GLN A 102 7.28 3.09 14.84
N GLU A 103 6.04 3.23 15.31
CA GLU A 103 4.88 2.54 14.74
C GLU A 103 4.15 3.44 13.73
N TYR A 104 3.74 2.83 12.64
CA TYR A 104 3.00 3.48 11.56
C TYR A 104 1.77 2.66 11.20
N LYS A 105 0.67 3.35 10.91
CA LYS A 105 -0.53 2.73 10.35
C LYS A 105 -0.53 2.99 8.84
N THR A 106 -0.68 1.92 8.06
CA THR A 106 -0.61 1.99 6.60
C THR A 106 -1.65 1.06 5.94
N SER A 107 -1.74 1.14 4.62
CA SER A 107 -2.62 0.33 3.77
C SER A 107 -1.80 -0.60 2.86
N ALA A 108 -2.40 -1.67 2.34
CA ALA A 108 -1.68 -2.59 1.44
C ALA A 108 -1.12 -1.90 0.19
N SER A 109 -1.79 -0.85 -0.30
CA SER A 109 -1.38 -0.11 -1.50
C SER A 109 -0.11 0.73 -1.26
N ASP A 110 0.13 1.11 -0.01
CA ASP A 110 1.28 1.92 0.42
C ASP A 110 2.43 1.05 0.95
N MET A 111 2.43 -0.23 0.59
CA MET A 111 3.38 -1.25 1.05
C MET A 111 3.88 -2.09 -0.11
N MET A 112 5.12 -2.56 0.01
CA MET A 112 5.73 -3.55 -0.86
C MET A 112 6.43 -4.60 0.00
N ARG A 113 6.27 -5.88 -0.36
CA ARG A 113 6.96 -6.97 0.33
C ARG A 113 8.43 -6.90 -0.03
N ILE A 114 9.30 -7.02 0.96
CA ILE A 114 10.71 -7.27 0.73
C ILE A 114 10.89 -8.80 0.69
N PRO A 115 11.38 -9.36 -0.43
CA PRO A 115 11.63 -10.79 -0.55
C PRO A 115 12.63 -11.30 0.51
N SER A 116 12.59 -12.60 0.80
CA SER A 116 13.61 -13.24 1.63
C SER A 116 14.93 -13.37 0.87
N GLU A 117 16.03 -13.58 1.58
CA GLU A 117 17.38 -13.71 0.99
C GLU A 117 17.51 -14.89 0.02
N THR A 118 16.70 -15.94 0.21
CA THR A 118 16.72 -17.15 -0.61
C THR A 118 15.72 -17.09 -1.78
N GLU A 119 14.96 -16.01 -1.93
CA GLU A 119 13.98 -15.88 -3.01
C GLU A 119 14.70 -15.47 -4.29
N GLU A 120 14.48 -16.21 -5.38
CA GLU A 120 15.05 -15.85 -6.69
C GLU A 120 14.30 -14.64 -7.25
N LEU A 121 15.05 -13.60 -7.63
CA LEU A 121 14.50 -12.31 -8.06
C LEU A 121 14.83 -12.03 -9.51
N GLU A 122 13.88 -11.39 -10.20
CA GLU A 122 14.07 -10.97 -11.59
C GLU A 122 15.30 -10.07 -11.75
N ILE A 123 16.02 -10.28 -12.84
CA ILE A 123 17.18 -9.48 -13.21
C ILE A 123 16.70 -8.07 -13.56
N LEU A 124 17.35 -7.05 -12.99
CA LEU A 124 17.07 -5.67 -13.33
C LEU A 124 17.98 -5.24 -14.48
N GLU A 125 17.38 -4.65 -15.51
CA GLU A 125 18.12 -4.10 -16.66
C GLU A 125 18.84 -2.80 -16.28
N ALA A 126 20.02 -2.60 -16.85
CA ALA A 126 20.74 -1.34 -16.69
C ALA A 126 19.93 -0.17 -17.28
N GLY A 127 19.91 0.95 -16.56
CA GLY A 127 19.09 2.13 -16.87
C GLY A 127 17.64 2.06 -16.37
N ALA A 128 17.20 0.94 -15.78
CA ALA A 128 15.88 0.86 -15.19
C ALA A 128 15.78 1.72 -13.92
N MET A 129 14.68 2.47 -13.80
CA MET A 129 14.40 3.25 -12.59
C MET A 129 13.78 2.36 -11.51
N VAL A 130 14.37 2.40 -10.32
CA VAL A 130 13.98 1.58 -9.17
C VAL A 130 13.94 2.40 -7.89
N LEU A 131 13.46 1.77 -6.82
CA LEU A 131 13.71 2.23 -5.45
C LEU A 131 14.85 1.40 -4.87
N GLY A 132 15.84 2.03 -4.26
CA GLY A 132 16.96 1.35 -3.58
C GLY A 132 17.07 1.76 -2.12
N LEU A 133 17.32 0.80 -1.23
CA LEU A 133 17.61 1.10 0.17
C LEU A 133 18.97 1.81 0.27
N TYR A 134 18.94 3.08 0.67
CA TYR A 134 20.15 3.88 0.74
C TYR A 134 21.08 3.40 1.89
N PRO A 135 22.40 3.23 1.65
CA PRO A 135 23.33 2.69 2.64
C PRO A 135 23.28 3.41 3.98
N ALA A 136 23.44 2.63 5.07
CA ALA A 136 23.39 3.13 6.44
C ALA A 136 22.10 3.89 6.83
N THR A 137 21.01 3.73 6.06
CA THR A 137 19.69 4.29 6.40
C THR A 137 18.60 3.22 6.41
N LYS A 138 17.35 3.66 6.60
CA LYS A 138 16.13 2.84 6.46
C LYS A 138 15.19 3.43 5.40
N THR A 139 15.77 4.16 4.45
CA THR A 139 15.05 4.95 3.45
C THR A 139 15.28 4.36 2.08
N PHE A 140 14.22 4.21 1.29
CA PHE A 140 14.35 3.90 -0.12
C PHE A 140 14.29 5.18 -0.94
N LEU A 141 15.25 5.36 -1.84
CA LEU A 141 15.37 6.50 -2.74
C LEU A 141 15.26 6.04 -4.19
N ALA A 142 14.84 6.94 -5.08
CA ALA A 142 14.86 6.67 -6.51
C ALA A 142 16.30 6.52 -7.00
N ALA A 143 16.54 5.55 -7.86
CA ALA A 143 17.85 5.30 -8.43
C ALA A 143 17.73 4.68 -9.82
N ASP A 144 18.78 4.83 -10.60
CA ASP A 144 18.96 4.07 -11.84
C ASP A 144 19.87 2.87 -11.60
N VAL A 145 19.51 1.73 -12.18
CA VAL A 145 20.31 0.52 -12.15
C VAL A 145 21.54 0.69 -13.04
N VAL A 146 22.73 0.49 -12.49
CA VAL A 146 23.99 0.51 -13.24
C VAL A 146 24.31 -0.90 -13.74
N VAL A 147 24.35 -1.86 -12.82
CA VAL A 147 24.62 -3.28 -13.13
C VAL A 147 23.99 -4.17 -12.07
N THR A 148 23.52 -5.34 -12.48
CA THR A 148 23.02 -6.40 -11.59
C THR A 148 24.06 -7.53 -11.55
N ASP A 149 24.56 -7.83 -10.35
CA ASP A 149 25.47 -8.94 -10.06
C ASP A 149 24.68 -10.11 -9.44
N LEU A 150 24.47 -11.15 -10.25
CA LEU A 150 23.67 -12.32 -9.86
C LEU A 150 24.42 -13.27 -8.93
N GLU A 151 25.75 -13.32 -9.01
CA GLU A 151 26.56 -14.21 -8.16
C GLU A 151 26.54 -13.71 -6.72
N ARG A 152 26.62 -12.39 -6.53
CA ARG A 152 26.63 -11.75 -5.22
C ARG A 152 25.23 -11.35 -4.72
N ASN A 153 24.19 -11.47 -5.56
CA ASN A 153 22.83 -10.97 -5.29
C ASN A 153 22.81 -9.46 -4.99
N MET A 154 23.63 -8.70 -5.71
CA MET A 154 23.84 -7.28 -5.50
C MET A 154 23.48 -6.48 -6.75
N VAL A 155 23.06 -5.24 -6.56
CA VAL A 155 22.73 -4.29 -7.63
C VAL A 155 23.49 -3.01 -7.36
N SER A 156 24.23 -2.55 -8.36
CA SER A 156 24.89 -1.25 -8.31
C SER A 156 23.90 -0.17 -8.76
N LEU A 157 23.69 0.85 -7.95
CA LEU A 157 22.69 1.89 -8.13
C LEU A 157 23.30 3.27 -8.16
N ASN A 158 22.80 4.14 -9.03
CA ASN A 158 23.07 5.57 -8.98
C ASN A 158 21.85 6.31 -8.42
N PHE A 159 21.98 6.85 -7.20
CA PHE A 159 20.85 7.47 -6.50
C PHE A 159 20.56 8.88 -7.04
N HIS A 160 19.28 9.15 -7.26
CA HIS A 160 18.83 10.46 -7.72
C HIS A 160 18.93 11.48 -6.58
N GLY A 161 19.38 12.70 -6.92
CA GLY A 161 19.52 13.79 -5.95
C GLY A 161 20.82 13.79 -5.16
N GLU A 162 21.70 12.80 -5.35
CA GLU A 162 23.07 12.87 -4.84
C GLU A 162 23.90 13.89 -5.62
N LYS A 163 24.74 14.65 -4.90
CA LYS A 163 25.63 15.65 -5.49
C LYS A 163 26.75 15.02 -6.33
N ASP A 164 27.10 13.77 -6.02
CA ASP A 164 28.22 13.05 -6.61
C ASP A 164 27.72 11.83 -7.42
N SER A 165 27.01 12.07 -8.53
CA SER A 165 26.41 11.03 -9.38
C SER A 165 27.42 10.09 -10.07
N ASN A 166 28.72 10.21 -9.76
CA ASN A 166 29.79 9.34 -10.26
C ASN A 166 30.04 8.14 -9.33
N TYR A 167 29.43 8.10 -8.14
CA TYR A 167 29.60 6.99 -7.21
C TYR A 167 28.35 6.09 -7.22
N ALA A 168 28.52 4.86 -7.71
CA ALA A 168 27.47 3.86 -7.64
C ALA A 168 27.54 3.11 -6.30
N HIS A 169 26.39 2.83 -5.72
CA HIS A 169 26.26 2.14 -4.44
C HIS A 169 25.82 0.70 -4.65
N GLU A 170 26.47 -0.23 -3.97
CA GLU A 170 26.11 -1.66 -4.01
C GLU A 170 25.01 -1.95 -2.98
N VAL A 171 23.86 -2.45 -3.43
CA VAL A 171 22.68 -2.74 -2.60
C VAL A 171 22.18 -4.16 -2.92
N GLU A 172 21.84 -4.95 -1.89
CA GLU A 172 21.28 -6.29 -2.11
C GLU A 172 20.00 -6.23 -2.95
N ARG A 173 19.87 -7.15 -3.91
CA ARG A 173 18.75 -7.18 -4.87
C ARG A 173 17.37 -7.19 -4.20
N ARG A 174 17.22 -7.82 -3.03
CA ARG A 174 15.96 -7.84 -2.25
C ARG A 174 15.53 -6.47 -1.73
N PHE A 175 16.47 -5.54 -1.58
CA PHE A 175 16.21 -4.15 -1.17
C PHE A 175 16.10 -3.19 -2.36
N VAL A 176 15.88 -3.73 -3.57
CA VAL A 176 15.68 -2.95 -4.79
C VAL A 176 14.31 -3.25 -5.43
N PRO A 177 13.20 -2.81 -4.83
CA PRO A 177 11.87 -3.00 -5.41
C PRO A 177 11.66 -2.11 -6.66
N PRO A 178 10.68 -2.46 -7.52
CA PRO A 178 10.28 -1.61 -8.64
C PRO A 178 9.89 -0.20 -8.18
N TYR A 179 10.23 0.81 -8.99
CA TYR A 179 9.86 2.18 -8.69
C TYR A 179 8.34 2.35 -8.59
N ARG A 180 7.90 3.13 -7.60
CA ARG A 180 6.50 3.51 -7.44
C ARG A 180 6.40 5.02 -7.20
N PRO A 181 5.72 5.77 -8.10
CA PRO A 181 5.48 7.20 -7.91
C PRO A 181 4.62 7.48 -6.67
#